data_AF-A0A9D8BIK8-F1
#
_entry.id   AF-A0A9D8BIK8-F1
#
_cell.length_a   1.000
_cell.length_b   1.000
_cell.length_c   1.000
_cell.angle_alpha   90.00
_cell.angle_beta   90.00
_cell.angle_gamma   90.00
#
_symmetry.space_group_name_H-M   'P 1'
#
loop_
_entity.id
_entity.type
_entity.pdbx_description
1 polymer ?
#
loop_
_entity_poly.entity_id
_entity_poly.type
_entity_poly.pdbx_seq_one_letter_code
_entity_poly.pdbx_strand_id
1 'polypeptide(L)'
;SFRYILSNPYLALIAVLVLAYGVTINLVEGVWKGQIKIAFPDKNDYNMFMGQFSTWTGAITILLMIVGNNILRRLSWMKAAIITPIMVLATSTIFFYVVWNGAKSTPFAPLMGTTVVFVAVIVGQIQNVLSKGTKYSLFDSTKQMAYIPLDPEAKVKGQAAVEVIGGRAGKSGGALVQSTLLAVIGGSVSLASLTPILGPIVIVVCIAWIFSVVALSRKFTELVESRKAEEKTGESTLAKTSA
;
A
#
# COMPACT_ATOMS: atom_id res chain seq x y z
N SER A 1 -21.11 8.14 8.55
CA SER A 1 -20.17 7.59 7.54
C SER A 1 -19.45 6.32 8.00
N PHE A 2 -18.79 6.28 9.16
CA PHE A 2 -18.06 5.08 9.63
C PHE A 2 -18.99 3.86 9.87
N ARG A 3 -20.15 4.09 10.50
CA ARG A 3 -21.18 3.05 10.71
C ARG A 3 -21.71 2.49 9.38
N TYR A 4 -21.80 3.32 8.33
CA TYR A 4 -22.27 2.93 6.99
C TYR A 4 -21.27 2.00 6.27
N ILE A 5 -19.96 2.22 6.42
CA ILE A 5 -18.93 1.30 5.89
C ILE A 5 -19.00 -0.04 6.62
N LEU A 6 -19.07 -0.03 7.96
CA LEU A 6 -19.11 -1.26 8.75
C LEU A 6 -20.39 -2.07 8.49
N SER A 7 -21.48 -1.43 8.06
CA SER A 7 -22.70 -2.11 7.65
C SER A 7 -22.60 -2.80 6.28
N ASN A 8 -21.67 -2.41 5.42
CA ASN A 8 -21.49 -3.02 4.10
C ASN A 8 -20.14 -3.78 4.03
N PRO A 9 -20.15 -5.13 4.10
CA PRO A 9 -18.94 -5.94 4.06
C PRO A 9 -18.04 -5.68 2.85
N TYR A 10 -18.62 -5.27 1.71
CA TYR A 10 -17.87 -4.95 0.50
C TYR A 10 -17.05 -3.66 0.66
N LEU A 11 -17.67 -2.59 1.18
CA LEU A 11 -16.98 -1.32 1.45
C LEU A 11 -15.95 -1.46 2.58
N ALA A 12 -16.23 -2.30 3.58
CA ALA A 12 -15.28 -2.61 4.64
C ALA A 12 -14.00 -3.26 4.10
N LEU A 13 -14.12 -4.21 3.16
CA LEU A 13 -12.96 -4.82 2.51
C LEU A 13 -12.13 -3.77 1.74
N ILE A 14 -12.77 -2.88 0.97
CA ILE A 14 -12.06 -1.79 0.29
C ILE A 14 -11.36 -0.87 1.31
N ALA A 15 -12.00 -0.55 2.43
CA ALA A 15 -11.38 0.22 3.50
C ALA A 15 -10.12 -0.47 4.07
N VAL A 16 -10.17 -1.79 4.28
CA VAL A 16 -9.02 -2.59 4.72
C VAL A 16 -7.88 -2.51 3.70
N LEU A 17 -8.17 -2.59 2.39
CA LEU A 17 -7.14 -2.44 1.36
C LEU A 17 -6.38 -1.11 1.50
N VAL A 18 -7.11 -0.01 1.64
CA VAL A 18 -6.52 1.33 1.70
C VAL A 18 -5.78 1.55 3.02
N LEU A 19 -6.33 1.05 4.14
CA LEU A 19 -5.66 1.08 5.43
C LEU A 19 -4.37 0.27 5.42
N ALA A 20 -4.39 -0.95 4.90
CA ALA A 20 -3.24 -1.83 4.87
C ALA A 20 -2.09 -1.22 4.06
N TYR A 21 -2.38 -0.64 2.89
CA TYR A 21 -1.38 0.13 2.14
C TYR A 21 -0.83 1.30 2.97
N GLY A 22 -1.72 2.12 3.54
CA GLY A 22 -1.34 3.32 4.28
C GLY A 22 -0.47 3.05 5.52
N VAL A 23 -0.81 2.01 6.28
CA VAL A 23 -0.03 1.56 7.45
C VAL A 23 1.32 1.00 6.99
N THR A 24 1.32 0.11 5.99
CA THR A 24 2.55 -0.52 5.49
C THR A 24 3.56 0.51 5.00
N ILE A 25 3.14 1.43 4.13
CA ILE A 25 4.05 2.43 3.57
C ILE A 25 4.60 3.36 4.66
N ASN A 26 3.77 3.72 5.65
CA ASN A 26 4.20 4.58 6.74
C ASN A 26 5.24 3.89 7.64
N LEU A 27 5.04 2.61 7.96
CA LEU A 27 5.99 1.80 8.73
C LEU A 27 7.32 1.66 8.01
N VAL A 28 7.30 1.31 6.72
CA VAL A 28 8.52 1.15 5.93
C VAL A 28 9.26 2.48 5.76
N GLU A 29 8.56 3.56 5.42
CA GLU A 29 9.17 4.90 5.31
C GLU A 29 9.81 5.37 6.62
N GLY A 30 9.18 5.06 7.77
CA GLY A 30 9.71 5.43 9.09
C GLY A 30 11.07 4.79 9.35
N VAL A 31 11.18 3.47 9.14
CA VAL A 31 12.44 2.73 9.30
C VAL A 31 13.49 3.17 8.28
N TRP A 32 13.08 3.34 7.01
CA TRP A 32 13.97 3.78 5.94
C TRP A 32 14.56 5.17 6.19
N LYS A 33 13.75 6.15 6.61
CA LYS A 33 14.25 7.47 7.01
C LYS A 33 15.22 7.40 8.19
N GLY A 34 15.03 6.42 9.08
CA GLY A 34 16.01 6.10 10.13
C GLY A 34 17.38 5.70 9.56
N GLN A 35 17.40 4.83 8.54
CA GLN A 35 18.64 4.42 7.86
C GLN A 35 19.31 5.59 7.12
N ILE A 36 18.53 6.44 6.44
CA ILE A 36 19.08 7.63 5.75
C ILE A 36 19.77 8.55 6.76
N LYS A 37 19.19 8.77 7.95
CA LYS A 37 19.80 9.62 8.98
C LYS A 37 21.11 9.05 9.53
N ILE A 38 21.29 7.73 9.51
CA ILE A 38 22.55 7.09 9.89
C ILE A 38 23.58 7.24 8.77
N ALA A 39 23.16 7.06 7.51
CA ALA A 39 24.04 7.19 6.35
C ALA A 39 24.46 8.63 6.04
N PHE A 40 23.56 9.59 6.28
CA PHE A 40 23.75 11.02 6.03
C PHE A 40 23.44 11.82 7.32
N PRO A 41 24.40 11.93 8.25
CA PRO A 41 24.23 12.71 9.48
C PRO A 41 24.10 14.20 9.22
N ASP A 42 24.73 14.69 8.14
CA ASP A 42 24.64 16.07 7.71
C ASP A 42 23.28 16.38 7.05
N LYS A 43 22.69 17.52 7.42
CA LYS A 43 21.36 17.92 6.95
C LYS A 43 21.32 18.25 5.46
N ASN A 44 22.41 18.81 4.92
CA ASN A 44 22.49 19.16 3.52
C ASN A 44 22.53 17.90 2.65
N ASP A 45 23.35 16.92 3.02
CA ASP A 45 23.44 15.64 2.30
C ASP A 45 22.13 14.85 2.38
N TYR A 46 21.49 14.84 3.56
CA TYR A 46 20.15 14.25 3.72
C TYR A 46 19.13 14.90 2.78
N ASN A 47 19.09 16.24 2.73
CA ASN A 47 18.16 16.98 1.89
C ASN A 47 18.43 16.77 0.39
N MET A 48 19.70 16.73 -0.01
CA MET A 48 20.12 16.45 -1.38
C MET A 48 19.67 15.05 -1.80
N PHE A 49 19.91 14.03 -0.96
CA PHE A 49 19.45 12.66 -1.19
C PHE A 49 17.91 12.59 -1.31
N MET A 50 17.19 13.24 -0.40
CA MET A 50 15.72 13.29 -0.43
C MET A 50 15.17 14.01 -1.67
N GLY A 51 15.88 15.02 -2.19
CA GLY A 51 15.57 15.69 -3.45
C GLY A 51 15.70 14.73 -4.63
N GLN A 52 16.85 14.06 -4.76
CA GLN A 52 17.09 13.06 -5.81
C GLN A 52 16.09 11.90 -5.74
N PHE A 53 15.82 11.40 -4.53
CA PHE A 53 14.80 10.38 -4.29
C PHE A 53 13.43 10.79 -4.84
N SER A 54 13.01 12.03 -4.59
CA SER A 54 11.72 12.54 -5.06
C SER A 54 11.66 12.61 -6.59
N THR A 55 12.74 13.08 -7.22
CA THR A 55 12.86 13.14 -8.69
C THR A 55 12.77 11.75 -9.32
N TRP A 56 13.56 10.79 -8.84
CA TRP A 56 13.54 9.41 -9.35
C TRP A 56 12.20 8.71 -9.08
N THR A 57 11.59 8.96 -7.92
CA THR A 57 10.25 8.45 -7.60
C THR A 57 9.23 8.95 -8.63
N GLY A 58 9.26 10.24 -8.98
CA GLY A 58 8.38 10.82 -10.00
C GLY A 58 8.58 10.16 -11.36
N ALA A 59 9.82 10.09 -11.85
CA ALA A 59 10.15 9.51 -13.14
C ALA A 59 9.73 8.03 -13.26
N ILE A 60 10.07 7.20 -12.26
CA ILE A 60 9.73 5.78 -12.25
C ILE A 60 8.22 5.56 -12.11
N THR A 61 7.54 6.41 -11.33
CA THR A 61 6.07 6.35 -11.20
C THR A 61 5.39 6.59 -12.54
N ILE A 62 5.86 7.56 -13.34
CA ILE A 62 5.30 7.82 -14.69
C ILE A 62 5.46 6.59 -15.59
N LEU A 63 6.64 5.97 -15.61
CA LEU A 63 6.88 4.75 -16.39
C LEU A 63 5.96 3.62 -15.94
N LEU A 64 5.82 3.41 -14.63
CA LEU A 64 4.96 2.38 -14.07
C LEU A 64 3.47 2.65 -14.30
N MET A 65 3.04 3.90 -14.44
CA MET A 65 1.66 4.24 -14.85
C MET A 65 1.35 3.75 -16.27
N ILE A 66 2.28 3.93 -17.21
CA ILE A 66 2.13 3.44 -18.59
C ILE A 66 2.03 1.91 -18.60
N VAL A 67 2.95 1.23 -17.90
CA VAL A 67 2.97 -0.24 -17.79
C VAL A 67 1.70 -0.74 -17.08
N GLY A 68 1.30 -0.10 -15.98
CA GLY A 68 0.12 -0.48 -15.20
C GLY A 68 -1.17 -0.37 -16.00
N ASN A 69 -1.32 0.65 -16.84
CA ASN A 69 -2.48 0.77 -17.72
C ASN A 69 -2.57 -0.39 -18.73
N ASN A 70 -1.44 -0.83 -19.30
CA ASN A 70 -1.43 -2.00 -20.19
C ASN A 70 -1.75 -3.31 -19.44
N ILE A 71 -1.30 -3.45 -18.19
CA ILE A 71 -1.65 -4.58 -17.32
C ILE A 71 -3.17 -4.62 -17.07
N LEU A 72 -3.78 -3.49 -16.71
CA LEU A 72 -5.22 -3.39 -16.44
C LEU A 72 -6.09 -3.73 -17.66
N ARG A 73 -5.60 -3.46 -18.87
CA ARG A 73 -6.30 -3.81 -20.12
C ARG A 73 -6.29 -5.30 -20.45
N ARG A 74 -5.34 -6.07 -19.90
CA ARG A 74 -5.11 -7.49 -20.24
C ARG A 74 -5.45 -8.45 -19.11
N LEU A 75 -5.44 -8.00 -17.86
CA LEU A 75 -5.69 -8.84 -16.70
C LEU A 75 -7.10 -8.64 -16.13
N SER A 76 -7.66 -9.73 -15.59
CA SER A 76 -8.85 -9.67 -14.73
C SER A 76 -8.59 -8.82 -13.48
N TRP A 77 -9.65 -8.21 -12.93
CA TRP A 77 -9.58 -7.36 -11.74
C TRP A 77 -8.75 -7.97 -10.60
N MET A 78 -8.99 -9.24 -10.23
CA MET A 78 -8.25 -9.91 -9.14
C MET A 78 -6.73 -9.94 -9.38
N LYS A 79 -6.33 -10.36 -10.59
CA LYS A 79 -4.92 -10.48 -10.98
C LYS A 79 -4.23 -9.12 -10.99
N ALA A 80 -4.93 -8.04 -11.34
CA ALA A 80 -4.38 -6.70 -11.25
C ALA A 80 -4.28 -6.20 -9.79
N ALA A 81 -5.33 -6.42 -9.00
CA ALA A 81 -5.42 -5.93 -7.61
C ALA A 81 -4.42 -6.60 -6.67
N ILE A 82 -4.04 -7.85 -6.93
CA ILE A 82 -3.12 -8.62 -6.07
C ILE A 82 -1.63 -8.27 -6.30
N ILE A 83 -1.29 -7.66 -7.43
CA ILE A 83 0.11 -7.32 -7.77
C ILE A 83 0.71 -6.35 -6.74
N THR A 84 -0.03 -5.30 -6.38
CA THR A 84 0.47 -4.29 -5.44
C THR A 84 0.82 -4.90 -4.07
N PRO A 85 -0.07 -5.61 -3.35
CA PRO A 85 0.28 -6.17 -2.05
C PRO A 85 1.39 -7.22 -2.12
N ILE A 86 1.47 -8.04 -3.18
CA ILE A 86 2.56 -9.02 -3.33
C ILE A 86 3.91 -8.31 -3.54
N MET A 87 3.95 -7.30 -4.40
CA MET A 87 5.16 -6.53 -4.64
C MET A 87 5.61 -5.83 -3.35
N VAL A 88 4.69 -5.17 -2.63
CA VAL A 88 4.99 -4.53 -1.35
C VAL A 88 5.47 -5.55 -0.32
N LEU A 89 4.84 -6.73 -0.22
CA LEU A 89 5.26 -7.79 0.70
C LEU A 89 6.69 -8.26 0.40
N ALA A 90 6.98 -8.59 -0.86
CA ALA A 90 8.29 -9.10 -1.27
C ALA A 90 9.39 -8.07 -1.01
N THR A 91 9.20 -6.83 -1.47
CA THR A 91 10.18 -5.75 -1.33
C THR A 91 10.36 -5.32 0.13
N SER A 92 9.28 -5.28 0.92
CA SER A 92 9.37 -4.97 2.36
C SER A 92 10.08 -6.08 3.12
N THR A 93 9.82 -7.35 2.80
CA THR A 93 10.50 -8.49 3.44
C THR A 93 12.01 -8.41 3.21
N ILE A 94 12.42 -8.14 1.97
CA ILE A 94 13.85 -7.94 1.63
C ILE A 94 14.42 -6.74 2.40
N PHE A 95 13.72 -5.61 2.43
CA PHE A 95 14.16 -4.41 3.16
C PHE A 95 14.34 -4.67 4.66
N PHE A 96 13.34 -5.23 5.34
CA PHE A 96 13.41 -5.53 6.76
C PHE A 96 14.49 -6.59 7.07
N TYR A 97 14.69 -7.57 6.19
CA TYR A 97 15.78 -8.54 6.33
C TYR A 97 17.15 -7.87 6.26
N VAL A 98 17.38 -6.97 5.29
CA VAL A 98 18.64 -6.23 5.16
C VAL A 98 18.89 -5.36 6.39
N VAL A 99 17.89 -4.61 6.84
CA VAL A 99 18.00 -3.77 8.04
C VAL A 99 18.25 -4.60 9.29
N TRP A 100 17.57 -5.74 9.44
CA TRP A 100 17.76 -6.64 10.58
C TRP A 100 19.18 -7.18 10.64
N ASN A 101 19.72 -7.65 9.52
CA ASN A 101 21.11 -8.13 9.47
C ASN A 101 22.10 -7.00 9.73
N GLY A 102 21.79 -5.79 9.25
CA GLY A 102 22.58 -4.61 9.59
C GLY A 102 22.55 -4.22 11.05
N ALA A 103 21.43 -4.43 11.75
CA ALA A 103 21.36 -4.17 13.19
C ALA A 103 22.21 -5.13 14.04
N LYS A 104 22.54 -6.33 13.51
CA LYS A 104 23.48 -7.26 14.16
C LYS A 104 24.95 -6.88 13.95
N SER A 105 25.23 -6.04 12.96
CA SER A 105 26.56 -5.59 12.57
C SER A 105 26.74 -4.12 12.95
N THR A 106 27.97 -3.59 12.89
CA THR A 106 28.15 -2.13 12.97
C THR A 106 27.57 -1.49 11.70
N PRO A 107 26.87 -0.33 11.77
CA PRO A 107 26.24 0.28 10.59
C PRO A 107 27.18 0.53 9.41
N PHE A 108 28.46 0.79 9.70
CA PHE A 108 29.52 1.04 8.73
C PHE A 108 30.34 -0.21 8.34
N ALA A 109 29.91 -1.40 8.76
CA ALA A 109 30.54 -2.64 8.33
C ALA A 109 30.50 -2.76 6.80
N PRO A 110 31.57 -3.24 6.15
CA PRO A 110 31.57 -3.49 4.72
C PRO A 110 30.57 -4.58 4.33
N LEU A 111 29.78 -4.34 3.29
CA LEU A 111 28.87 -5.29 2.65
C LEU A 111 28.79 -4.96 1.15
N MET A 112 29.07 -5.95 0.29
CA MET A 112 28.99 -5.81 -1.17
C MET A 112 29.76 -4.57 -1.71
N GLY A 113 30.94 -4.28 -1.16
CA GLY A 113 31.77 -3.14 -1.59
C GLY A 113 31.28 -1.77 -1.11
N THR A 114 30.26 -1.70 -0.26
CA THR A 114 29.76 -0.47 0.39
C THR A 114 29.49 -0.73 1.88
N THR A 115 28.76 0.14 2.58
CA THR A 115 28.36 -0.06 3.98
C THR A 115 26.99 -0.73 4.09
N VAL A 116 26.76 -1.49 5.16
CA VAL A 116 25.46 -2.14 5.40
C VAL A 116 24.31 -1.14 5.44
N VAL A 117 24.50 0.02 6.09
CA VAL A 117 23.49 1.08 6.13
C VAL A 117 23.15 1.61 4.74
N PHE A 118 24.14 1.75 3.84
CA PHE A 118 23.89 2.25 2.49
C PHE A 118 23.12 1.24 1.63
N VAL A 119 23.41 -0.07 1.76
CA VAL A 119 22.58 -1.12 1.13
C VAL A 119 21.13 -1.03 1.61
N ALA A 120 20.91 -0.83 2.91
CA ALA A 120 19.56 -0.66 3.46
C ALA A 120 18.86 0.59 2.90
N VAL A 121 19.59 1.70 2.71
CA VAL A 121 19.06 2.91 2.08
C VAL A 121 18.64 2.65 0.62
N ILE A 122 19.45 1.98 -0.18
CA ILE A 122 19.14 1.70 -1.60
C ILE A 122 17.97 0.71 -1.72
N VAL A 123 17.98 -0.38 -0.94
CA VAL A 123 16.88 -1.36 -0.95
C VAL A 123 15.57 -0.70 -0.50
N GLY A 124 15.61 0.12 0.55
CA GLY A 124 14.44 0.87 1.01
C GLY A 124 13.97 1.92 0.00
N GLN A 125 14.88 2.55 -0.74
CA GLN A 125 14.53 3.45 -1.84
C GLN A 125 13.78 2.71 -2.94
N ILE A 126 14.29 1.56 -3.40
CA ILE A 126 13.64 0.73 -4.41
C ILE A 126 12.25 0.29 -3.92
N GLN A 127 12.15 -0.20 -2.69
CA GLN A 127 10.88 -0.59 -2.06
C GLN A 127 9.86 0.57 -2.12
N ASN A 128 10.28 1.78 -1.74
CA ASN A 128 9.39 2.93 -1.66
C ASN A 128 8.93 3.43 -3.03
N VAL A 129 9.85 3.48 -3.99
CA VAL A 129 9.57 3.88 -5.36
C VAL A 129 8.59 2.90 -6.01
N LEU A 130 8.85 1.59 -5.92
CA LEU A 130 7.97 0.57 -6.49
C LEU A 130 6.60 0.57 -5.80
N SER A 131 6.56 0.74 -4.47
CA SER A 131 5.30 0.85 -3.73
C SER A 131 4.43 1.99 -4.20
N LYS A 132 5.00 3.20 -4.35
CA LYS A 132 4.28 4.36 -4.87
C LYS A 132 3.87 4.15 -6.33
N GLY A 133 4.79 3.67 -7.17
CA GLY A 133 4.54 3.43 -8.59
C GLY A 133 3.40 2.46 -8.82
N THR A 134 3.45 1.26 -8.23
CA THR A 134 2.38 0.25 -8.32
C THR A 134 1.09 0.68 -7.64
N LYS A 135 1.16 1.52 -6.59
CA LYS A 135 -0.04 2.09 -5.98
C LYS A 135 -0.77 3.00 -6.95
N TYR A 136 -0.08 3.96 -7.53
CA TYR A 136 -0.72 4.90 -8.46
C TYR A 136 -1.15 4.24 -9.78
N SER A 137 -0.42 3.22 -10.24
CA SER A 137 -0.69 2.59 -11.54
C SER A 137 -1.69 1.43 -11.50
N LEU A 138 -1.76 0.68 -10.40
CA LEU A 138 -2.61 -0.51 -10.29
C LEU A 138 -3.59 -0.40 -9.13
N PHE A 139 -3.13 -0.08 -7.92
CA PHE A 139 -3.98 -0.07 -6.73
C PHE A 139 -5.09 0.98 -6.82
N ASP A 140 -4.74 2.23 -7.13
CA ASP A 140 -5.71 3.31 -7.20
C ASP A 140 -6.75 3.03 -8.30
N SER A 141 -6.34 2.50 -9.46
CA SER A 141 -7.24 2.09 -10.54
C SER A 141 -8.15 0.92 -10.17
N THR A 142 -7.60 -0.15 -9.60
CA THR A 142 -8.40 -1.33 -9.19
C THR A 142 -9.35 -1.01 -8.04
N LYS A 143 -8.95 -0.11 -7.13
CA LYS A 143 -9.84 0.47 -6.12
C LYS A 143 -11.00 1.22 -6.78
N GLN A 144 -10.74 2.06 -7.77
CA GLN A 144 -11.83 2.76 -8.48
C GLN A 144 -12.75 1.78 -9.24
N MET A 145 -12.19 0.75 -9.86
CA MET A 145 -12.99 -0.32 -10.50
C MET A 145 -13.89 -1.05 -9.50
N ALA A 146 -13.41 -1.27 -8.27
CA ALA A 146 -14.22 -1.91 -7.22
C ALA A 146 -15.46 -1.09 -6.84
N TYR A 147 -15.48 0.22 -7.08
CA TYR A 147 -16.66 1.06 -6.83
C TYR A 147 -17.66 1.09 -7.99
N ILE A 148 -17.31 0.59 -9.18
CA ILE A 148 -18.17 0.62 -10.36
C ILE A 148 -19.49 -0.14 -10.16
N PRO A 149 -19.51 -1.40 -9.66
CA PRO A 149 -20.74 -2.18 -9.58
C PRO A 149 -21.66 -1.78 -8.40
N LEU A 150 -21.26 -0.80 -7.57
CA LEU A 150 -22.06 -0.34 -6.45
C LEU A 150 -23.18 0.59 -6.93
N ASP A 151 -24.29 0.60 -6.18
CA ASP A 151 -25.35 1.58 -6.37
C ASP A 151 -24.83 3.01 -6.23
N PRO A 152 -25.42 4.00 -6.95
CA PRO A 152 -24.91 5.37 -6.99
C PRO A 152 -24.70 5.98 -5.60
N GLU A 153 -25.63 5.75 -4.67
CA GLU A 153 -25.53 6.24 -3.30
C GLU A 153 -24.39 5.56 -2.52
N ALA A 154 -24.27 4.24 -2.61
CA ALA A 154 -23.24 3.46 -1.94
C ALA A 154 -21.85 3.78 -2.50
N LYS A 155 -21.75 4.03 -3.80
CA LYS A 155 -20.52 4.48 -4.47
C LYS A 155 -20.04 5.81 -3.91
N VAL A 156 -20.89 6.84 -3.91
CA VAL A 156 -20.51 8.20 -3.46
C VAL A 156 -20.19 8.21 -1.97
N LYS A 157 -21.07 7.64 -1.13
CA LYS A 157 -20.85 7.59 0.33
C LYS A 157 -19.67 6.70 0.70
N GLY A 158 -19.52 5.56 0.03
CA GLY A 158 -18.43 4.61 0.24
C GLY A 158 -17.08 5.20 -0.13
N GLN A 159 -16.96 5.85 -1.30
CA GLN A 159 -15.74 6.53 -1.74
C GLN A 159 -15.31 7.59 -0.73
N ALA A 160 -16.20 8.51 -0.37
CA ALA A 160 -15.89 9.56 0.59
C ALA A 160 -15.44 8.99 1.94
N ALA A 161 -16.14 7.96 2.43
CA ALA A 161 -15.85 7.39 3.73
C ALA A 161 -14.52 6.60 3.73
N VAL A 162 -14.21 5.84 2.66
CA VAL A 162 -12.93 5.15 2.50
C VAL A 162 -11.78 6.14 2.33
N GLU A 163 -11.99 7.26 1.65
CA GLU A 163 -10.96 8.30 1.49
C GLU A 163 -10.62 8.99 2.81
N VAL A 164 -11.62 9.26 3.65
CA VAL A 164 -11.39 9.79 5.00
C VAL A 164 -10.57 8.81 5.85
N ILE A 165 -10.91 7.52 5.81
CA ILE A 165 -10.18 6.46 6.52
C ILE A 165 -8.76 6.34 5.96
N GLY A 166 -8.61 6.23 4.64
CA GLY A 166 -7.32 6.04 4.00
C GLY A 166 -6.36 7.20 4.17
N GLY A 167 -6.86 8.44 4.02
CA GLY A 167 -6.06 9.65 4.10
C GLY A 167 -5.55 9.95 5.51
N ARG A 168 -6.37 9.69 6.54
CA ARG A 168 -6.05 10.01 7.95
C ARG A 168 -5.61 8.78 8.73
N ALA A 169 -6.42 7.73 8.76
CA ALA A 169 -6.19 6.56 9.61
C ALA A 169 -5.06 5.65 9.13
N GLY A 170 -4.78 5.57 7.82
CA GLY A 170 -3.64 4.80 7.31
C GLY A 170 -2.29 5.41 7.75
N LYS A 171 -2.12 6.72 7.54
CA LYS A 171 -0.91 7.45 7.95
C LYS A 171 -0.78 7.53 9.47
N SER A 172 -1.88 7.82 10.17
CA SER A 172 -1.85 7.89 11.63
C SER A 172 -1.67 6.52 12.27
N GLY A 173 -2.20 5.45 11.69
CA GLY A 173 -2.04 4.09 12.19
C GLY A 173 -0.59 3.64 12.24
N GLY A 174 0.17 3.84 11.15
CA GLY A 174 1.61 3.56 11.15
C GLY A 174 2.38 4.45 12.13
N ALA A 175 2.04 5.74 12.21
CA ALA A 175 2.68 6.67 13.12
C ALA A 175 2.39 6.34 14.60
N LEU A 176 1.16 5.90 14.91
CA LEU A 176 0.75 5.44 16.23
C LEU A 176 1.49 4.16 16.62
N VAL A 177 1.59 3.18 15.71
CA VAL A 177 2.38 1.97 15.98
C VAL A 177 3.82 2.34 16.30
N GLN A 178 4.43 3.24 15.51
CA GLN A 178 5.80 3.71 15.76
C GLN A 178 5.92 4.46 17.10
N SER A 179 5.03 5.43 17.38
CA SER A 179 5.11 6.25 18.58
C SER A 179 4.81 5.45 19.85
N THR A 180 3.84 4.53 19.81
CA THR A 180 3.54 3.61 20.91
C THR A 180 4.73 2.67 21.17
N LEU A 181 5.33 2.09 20.13
CA LEU A 181 6.50 1.23 20.32
C LEU A 181 7.68 1.99 20.93
N LEU A 182 7.96 3.21 20.46
CA LEU A 182 9.01 4.06 21.06
C LEU A 182 8.70 4.43 22.52
N ALA A 183 7.44 4.76 22.83
CA ALA A 183 7.03 5.13 24.18
C ALA A 183 7.06 3.95 25.16
N VAL A 184 6.64 2.75 24.75
CA VAL A 184 6.57 1.55 25.60
C VAL A 184 7.95 0.95 25.84
N ILE A 185 8.79 0.90 24.81
CA ILE A 185 10.12 0.31 24.92
C ILE A 185 11.06 1.23 25.71
N GLY A 186 10.88 2.56 25.60
CA GLY A 186 11.65 3.55 26.34
C GLY A 186 13.13 3.62 25.93
N GLY A 187 13.77 4.76 26.18
CA GLY A 187 15.20 4.96 25.95
C GLY A 187 15.58 5.48 24.55
N SER A 188 16.88 5.64 24.33
CA SER A 188 17.54 6.10 23.08
C SER A 188 17.47 5.06 21.94
N VAL A 189 16.35 4.37 21.82
CA VAL A 189 16.10 3.32 20.81
C VAL A 189 15.66 3.97 19.51
N SER A 190 16.38 3.68 18.43
CA SER A 190 16.03 4.16 17.09
C SER A 190 14.94 3.30 16.45
N LEU A 191 14.21 3.83 15.47
CA LEU A 191 13.27 3.02 14.67
C LEU A 191 13.97 1.86 13.96
N ALA A 192 15.26 2.00 13.64
CA ALA A 192 16.08 0.95 13.04
C ALA A 192 16.23 -0.26 13.98
N SER A 193 16.40 -0.04 15.28
CA SER A 193 16.45 -1.11 16.29
C SER A 193 15.10 -1.79 16.53
N LEU A 194 13.98 -1.18 16.09
CA LEU A 194 12.63 -1.77 16.18
C LEU A 194 12.24 -2.59 14.96
N THR A 195 13.12 -2.69 13.95
CA THR A 195 12.98 -3.56 12.78
C THR A 195 12.50 -4.97 13.14
N PRO A 196 12.96 -5.59 14.25
CA PRO A 196 12.45 -6.88 14.69
C PRO A 196 10.96 -7.02 14.95
N ILE A 197 10.34 -5.93 15.37
CA ILE A 197 8.93 -5.88 15.72
C ILE A 197 8.14 -5.35 14.53
N LEU A 198 8.66 -4.30 13.88
CA LEU A 198 8.01 -3.64 12.75
C LEU A 198 7.94 -4.52 11.49
N GLY A 199 8.97 -5.33 11.22
CA GLY A 199 9.01 -6.22 10.07
C GLY A 199 7.87 -7.24 10.06
N PRO A 200 7.71 -8.06 11.11
CA PRO A 200 6.58 -8.97 11.25
C PRO A 200 5.21 -8.28 11.18
N ILE A 201 5.06 -7.10 11.79
CA ILE A 201 3.81 -6.31 11.70
C ILE A 201 3.50 -5.97 10.24
N VAL A 202 4.47 -5.47 9.48
CA VAL A 202 4.29 -5.16 8.06
C VAL A 202 3.90 -6.41 7.27
N ILE A 203 4.57 -7.54 7.51
CA ILE A 203 4.26 -8.80 6.83
C ILE A 203 2.82 -9.25 7.12
N VAL A 204 2.38 -9.20 8.39
CA VAL A 204 1.01 -9.55 8.79
C VAL A 204 -0.01 -8.63 8.13
N VAL A 205 0.24 -7.31 8.09
CA VAL A 205 -0.63 -6.34 7.43
C VAL A 205 -0.72 -6.60 5.93
N CYS A 206 0.40 -6.93 5.26
CA CYS A 206 0.41 -7.32 3.85
C CYS A 206 -0.35 -8.63 3.60
N ILE A 207 -0.23 -9.62 4.48
CA ILE A 207 -0.99 -10.88 4.38
C ILE A 207 -2.49 -10.61 4.51
N ALA A 208 -2.90 -9.80 5.50
CA ALA A 208 -4.29 -9.37 5.66
C ALA A 208 -4.81 -8.60 4.44
N TRP A 209 -3.94 -7.80 3.81
CA TRP A 209 -4.25 -7.11 2.56
C TRP A 209 -4.51 -8.10 1.42
N ILE A 210 -3.64 -9.10 1.23
CA ILE A 210 -3.83 -10.14 0.20
C ILE A 210 -5.15 -10.89 0.40
N PHE A 211 -5.44 -11.31 1.64
CA PHE A 211 -6.72 -11.96 1.95
C PHE A 211 -7.91 -11.06 1.64
N SER A 212 -7.81 -9.77 1.94
CA SER A 212 -8.86 -8.80 1.64
C SER A 212 -9.08 -8.62 0.14
N VAL A 213 -8.02 -8.67 -0.69
CA VAL A 213 -8.15 -8.65 -2.16
C VAL A 213 -8.89 -9.89 -2.66
N VAL A 214 -8.55 -11.08 -2.16
CA VAL A 214 -9.19 -12.33 -2.56
C VAL A 214 -10.67 -12.36 -2.13
N ALA A 215 -10.96 -11.96 -0.90
CA ALA A 215 -12.33 -11.86 -0.39
C ALA A 215 -13.16 -10.83 -1.18
N LEU A 216 -12.56 -9.68 -1.50
CA LEU A 216 -13.21 -8.64 -2.30
C LEU A 216 -13.47 -9.12 -3.73
N SER A 217 -12.54 -9.89 -4.32
CA SER A 217 -12.71 -10.43 -5.67
C SER A 217 -13.96 -11.29 -5.82
N ARG A 218 -14.24 -12.14 -4.82
CA ARG A 218 -15.42 -13.01 -4.85
C ARG A 218 -16.71 -12.18 -4.88
N LYS A 219 -16.81 -11.22 -3.96
CA LYS A 219 -17.96 -10.30 -3.89
C LYS A 219 -18.08 -9.38 -5.10
N PHE A 220 -16.95 -8.96 -5.67
CA PHE A 220 -16.90 -8.13 -6.88
C PHE A 220 -17.50 -8.89 -8.06
N THR A 221 -17.09 -10.15 -8.28
CA THR A 221 -17.65 -10.98 -9.35
C THR A 221 -19.14 -11.21 -9.16
N GLU A 222 -19.58 -11.55 -7.94
CA GLU A 222 -21.00 -11.72 -7.60
C GLU A 222 -21.82 -10.46 -7.91
N LEU A 223 -21.35 -9.28 -7.51
CA LEU A 223 -22.02 -7.99 -7.76
C LEU A 223 -22.06 -7.61 -9.25
N VAL A 224 -20.98 -7.90 -9.99
CA VAL A 224 -20.92 -7.63 -11.43
C VAL A 224 -21.89 -8.54 -12.19
N GLU A 225 -22.01 -9.80 -11.78
CA GLU A 225 -22.95 -10.75 -12.39
C GLU A 225 -24.41 -10.39 -12.09
N SER A 226 -24.73 -10.03 -10.85
CA SER A 226 -26.09 -9.61 -10.48
C SER A 226 -26.53 -8.35 -11.25
N ARG A 227 -25.65 -7.35 -11.37
CA ARG A 227 -25.94 -6.13 -12.15
C ARG A 227 -26.19 -6.40 -13.62
N LYS A 228 -25.38 -7.26 -14.24
CA LYS A 228 -25.59 -7.67 -15.64
C LYS A 228 -26.92 -8.41 -15.83
N ALA A 229 -27.37 -9.17 -14.84
CA ALA A 229 -28.66 -9.85 -14.89
C ALA A 229 -29.84 -8.86 -14.76
N GLU A 230 -29.73 -7.87 -13.86
CA GLU A 230 -30.71 -6.80 -13.72
C GLU A 230 -30.87 -5.97 -15.00
N GLU A 231 -29.75 -5.57 -15.62
CA GLU A 231 -29.74 -4.80 -16.88
C GLU A 231 -30.45 -5.56 -18.01
N LYS A 232 -30.11 -6.85 -18.22
CA LYS A 232 -30.77 -7.70 -19.21
C LYS A 232 -32.27 -7.87 -18.97
N THR A 233 -32.67 -7.97 -17.72
CA THR A 233 -34.09 -8.11 -17.34
C THR A 233 -34.85 -6.80 -17.55
N GLY A 234 -34.23 -5.66 -17.21
CA GLY A 234 -34.78 -4.33 -17.45
C GLY A 234 -34.97 -4.03 -18.94
N GLU A 235 -33.96 -4.32 -19.77
CA GLU A 235 -34.04 -4.17 -21.23
C GLU A 235 -35.15 -5.06 -21.83
N SER A 236 -35.26 -6.32 -21.40
CA SER A 236 -36.31 -7.23 -21.86
C SER A 236 -37.71 -6.75 -21.48
N THR A 237 -37.86 -6.13 -20.31
CA THR A 237 -39.15 -5.60 -19.84
C THR A 237 -39.53 -4.33 -20.61
N LEU A 238 -38.58 -3.41 -20.82
CA LEU A 238 -38.79 -2.21 -21.63
C LEU A 238 -39.18 -2.56 -23.08
N ALA A 239 -38.51 -3.54 -23.69
CA ALA A 239 -38.81 -3.99 -25.05
C ALA A 239 -40.22 -4.58 -25.20
N LYS A 240 -40.76 -5.21 -24.16
CA LYS A 240 -42.13 -5.77 -24.15
C LYS A 240 -43.21 -4.72 -23.93
N THR A 241 -42.92 -3.63 -23.22
CA THR A 241 -43.88 -2.54 -22.98
C THR A 241 -43.93 -1.55 -24.15
N SER A 242 -42.90 -1.52 -25.00
CA SER A 242 -42.83 -0.68 -26.21
C SER A 242 -43.39 -1.33 -27.48
N ALA A 243 -43.83 -2.59 -27.40
CA ALA A 243 -44.42 -3.37 -28.49
C ALA A 243 -45.91 -3.57 -28.27
#